data_AF-A0A2H0QHD2-F1
#
_entry.id   AF-A0A2H0QHD2-F1
#
_cell.length_a   1.000
_cell.length_b   1.000
_cell.length_c   1.000
_cell.angle_alpha   90.00
_cell.angle_beta   90.00
_cell.angle_gamma   90.00
#
_symmetry.space_group_name_H-M   'P 1'
#
loop_
_entity.id
_entity.type
_entity.pdbx_description
1 polymer ?
#
loop_
_entity_poly.entity_id
_entity_poly.type
_entity_poly.pdbx_seq_one_letter_code
_entity_poly.pdbx_strand_id
1 'polypeptide(L)'
;MLNALRYTRVLENAGFTEEQAKAAVDCWMEFMSAEFATKGDLKELEYTMRSSMKDIELKLDKRCDQLEQKIDYLAKDFSSFQLNVEQKFIDIESKLTIKLGGIMVVGIGFLAALIKL
;
A
#
# COMPACT_ATOMS: atom_id res chain seq x y z
N MET A 1 15.17 18.38 -35.51
CA MET A 1 16.36 17.65 -35.98
C MET A 1 17.41 18.67 -36.38
N LEU A 2 18.69 18.30 -36.24
CA LEU A 2 19.80 19.11 -36.71
C LEU A 2 19.61 19.38 -38.21
N ASN A 3 19.77 20.64 -38.65
CA ASN A 3 19.73 20.98 -40.06
C ASN A 3 21.13 20.76 -40.64
N ALA A 4 21.39 19.55 -41.13
CA ALA A 4 22.69 19.13 -41.67
C ALA A 4 23.18 20.11 -42.74
N LEU A 5 22.32 20.54 -43.67
CA LEU A 5 22.64 21.51 -44.72
C LEU A 5 23.09 22.87 -44.17
N ARG A 6 22.45 23.34 -43.10
CA ARG A 6 22.88 24.58 -42.42
C ARG A 6 24.25 24.40 -41.78
N TYR A 7 24.51 23.24 -41.17
CA TYR A 7 25.77 22.96 -40.49
C TYR A 7 26.93 22.83 -41.47
N THR A 8 26.74 22.12 -42.59
CA THR A 8 27.72 22.04 -43.69
C THR A 8 28.08 23.44 -44.23
N ARG A 9 27.08 24.29 -44.50
CA ARG A 9 27.30 25.65 -45.02
C ARG A 9 28.07 26.54 -44.03
N VAL A 10 27.87 26.36 -42.73
CA VAL A 10 28.63 27.08 -41.69
C VAL A 10 30.10 26.66 -41.72
N LEU A 11 30.39 25.37 -41.90
CA LEU A 11 31.77 24.86 -41.99
C LEU A 11 32.48 25.34 -43.25
N GLU A 12 31.80 25.33 -44.40
CA GLU A 12 32.34 25.86 -45.66
C GLU A 12 32.68 27.35 -45.55
N ASN A 13 31.78 28.15 -44.97
CA ASN A 13 32.02 29.58 -44.71
C ASN A 13 33.17 29.83 -43.72
N ALA A 14 33.50 28.85 -42.87
CA ALA A 14 34.64 28.89 -41.96
C ALA A 14 35.96 28.44 -42.63
N GLY A 15 35.93 28.07 -43.91
CA GLY A 15 37.10 27.71 -44.70
C GLY A 15 37.33 26.20 -44.89
N PHE A 16 36.38 25.35 -44.47
CA PHE A 16 36.44 23.91 -44.76
C PHE A 16 36.10 23.66 -46.22
N THR A 17 36.73 22.66 -46.85
CA THR A 17 36.28 22.19 -48.15
C THR A 17 34.92 21.48 -48.02
N GLU A 18 34.17 21.39 -49.11
CA GLU A 18 32.88 20.69 -49.13
C GLU A 18 33.00 19.24 -48.61
N GLU A 19 34.06 18.53 -48.99
CA GLU A 19 34.33 17.17 -48.51
C GLU A 19 34.61 17.12 -47.01
N GLN A 20 35.41 18.05 -46.48
CA GLN A 20 35.70 18.13 -45.05
C GLN A 20 34.44 18.49 -44.24
N ALA A 21 33.62 19.41 -44.75
CA ALA A 21 32.38 19.83 -44.12
C ALA A 21 31.36 18.68 -44.06
N LYS A 22 31.23 17.90 -45.15
CA LYS A 22 30.38 16.70 -45.18
C LYS A 22 30.86 15.64 -44.20
N ALA A 23 32.15 15.29 -44.23
CA ALA A 23 32.71 14.29 -43.32
C ALA A 23 32.52 14.66 -41.84
N ALA A 24 32.71 15.94 -41.49
CA ALA A 24 32.49 16.42 -40.12
C ALA A 24 31.02 16.32 -39.69
N VAL A 25 30.08 16.68 -40.57
CA VAL A 25 28.64 16.59 -40.31
C VAL A 25 28.20 15.14 -40.18
N ASP A 26 28.70 14.24 -41.04
CA ASP A 26 28.38 12.83 -41.02
C ASP A 26 28.86 12.17 -39.72
N CYS A 27 30.12 12.38 -39.32
CA CYS A 27 30.65 11.89 -38.04
C CYS A 27 29.83 12.41 -36.84
N TRP A 28 29.44 13.70 -36.86
CA TRP A 28 28.65 14.28 -35.78
C TRP A 28 27.23 13.72 -35.71
N MET A 29 26.60 13.50 -36.87
CA MET A 29 25.28 12.88 -36.95
C MET A 29 25.30 11.43 -36.48
N GLU A 30 26.32 10.67 -36.85
CA GLU A 30 26.53 9.30 -36.38
C GLU A 30 26.70 9.26 -34.86
N PHE A 31 27.60 10.10 -34.31
CA PHE A 31 27.82 10.20 -32.87
C PHE A 31 26.55 10.56 -32.09
N MET A 32 25.80 11.58 -32.54
CA MET A 32 24.55 11.96 -31.90
C MET A 32 23.49 10.85 -31.99
N SER A 33 23.45 10.12 -33.10
CA SER A 33 22.48 9.02 -33.26
C SER A 33 22.78 7.82 -32.36
N ALA A 34 24.06 7.57 -32.07
CA ALA A 34 24.49 6.46 -31.23
C ALA A 34 24.38 6.77 -29.73
N GLU A 35 24.73 8.00 -29.33
CA GLU A 35 24.93 8.33 -27.91
C GLU A 35 23.78 9.12 -27.29
N PHE A 36 22.97 9.84 -28.09
CA PHE A 36 22.00 10.79 -27.55
C PHE A 36 20.59 10.22 -27.60
N ALA A 37 19.88 10.32 -26.48
CA ALA A 37 18.46 10.02 -26.41
C ALA A 37 17.68 10.95 -27.35
N THR A 38 16.85 10.35 -28.19
CA THR A 38 15.94 11.03 -29.08
C THR A 38 14.68 11.49 -28.35
N LYS A 39 13.89 12.35 -29.00
CA LYS A 39 12.56 12.71 -28.49
C LYS A 39 11.61 11.50 -28.42
N GLY A 40 11.86 10.46 -29.23
CA GLY A 40 11.11 9.21 -29.18
C GLY A 40 11.36 8.48 -27.88
N ASP A 41 12.63 8.29 -27.53
CA ASP A 41 13.06 7.61 -26.31
C ASP A 41 12.53 8.32 -25.06
N LEU A 42 12.58 9.66 -25.04
CA LEU A 42 12.02 10.44 -23.94
C LEU A 42 10.49 10.30 -23.81
N LYS A 43 9.76 10.22 -24.94
CA LYS A 43 8.32 9.98 -24.92
C LYS A 43 7.99 8.56 -24.44
N GLU A 44 8.74 7.56 -24.89
CA GLU A 44 8.56 6.19 -24.43
C GLU A 44 8.83 6.05 -22.93
N LEU A 45 9.88 6.72 -22.44
CA LEU A 45 10.17 6.82 -21.02
C LEU A 45 9.02 7.52 -20.27
N GLU A 46 8.48 8.63 -20.79
CA GLU A 46 7.33 9.33 -20.20
C GLU A 46 6.11 8.41 -20.11
N TYR A 47 5.77 7.68 -21.18
CA TYR A 47 4.66 6.74 -21.19
C TYR A 47 4.85 5.61 -20.16
N THR A 48 6.04 5.03 -20.11
CA THR A 48 6.39 3.97 -19.16
C THR A 48 6.29 4.47 -17.72
N MET A 49 6.80 5.68 -17.44
CA MET A 49 6.71 6.30 -16.11
C MET A 49 5.26 6.58 -15.72
N ARG A 50 4.45 7.16 -16.62
CA ARG A 50 3.03 7.42 -16.37
C ARG A 50 2.26 6.14 -16.09
N SER A 51 2.50 5.09 -16.86
CA SER A 51 1.88 3.78 -16.63
C SER A 51 2.28 3.21 -15.26
N SER A 52 3.58 3.26 -14.93
CA SER A 52 4.07 2.74 -13.65
C SER A 52 3.51 3.51 -12.45
N MET A 53 3.38 4.84 -12.56
CA MET A 53 2.75 5.67 -11.53
C MET A 53 1.29 5.29 -11.31
N LYS A 54 0.53 5.10 -12.40
CA LYS A 54 -0.87 4.66 -12.33
C LYS A 54 -1.01 3.28 -11.69
N ASP A 55 -0.11 2.35 -12.01
CA ASP A 55 -0.11 1.01 -11.41
C ASP A 55 0.21 1.06 -9.91
N ILE A 56 1.09 1.96 -9.48
CA ILE A 56 1.40 2.18 -8.07
C ILE A 56 0.20 2.77 -7.33
N GLU A 57 -0.47 3.77 -7.92
CA GLU A 57 -1.69 4.39 -7.38
C GLU A 57 -2.78 3.32 -7.13
N LEU A 58 -3.09 2.52 -8.16
CA LEU A 58 -4.08 1.43 -8.06
C LEU A 58 -3.70 0.39 -7.00
N LYS A 59 -2.42 0.05 -6.87
CA LYS A 59 -1.94 -0.88 -5.83
C LYS A 59 -2.06 -0.30 -4.43
N LEU A 60 -1.82 1.00 -4.27
CA LEU A 60 -1.95 1.68 -2.98
C LEU A 60 -3.42 1.76 -2.57
N ASP A 61 -4.31 2.17 -3.46
CA ASP A 61 -5.76 2.21 -3.19
C ASP A 61 -6.27 0.85 -2.74
N LYS A 62 -5.95 -0.21 -3.49
CA LYS A 62 -6.34 -1.57 -3.12
C LYS A 62 -5.80 -2.00 -1.76
N ARG A 63 -4.59 -1.58 -1.40
CA ARG A 63 -4.01 -1.89 -0.07
C ARG A 63 -4.69 -1.10 1.04
N CYS A 64 -5.09 0.14 0.78
CA CYS A 64 -5.87 0.95 1.71
C CYS A 64 -7.24 0.30 1.96
N ASP A 65 -7.97 -0.09 0.91
CA ASP A 65 -9.25 -0.79 1.03
C ASP A 65 -9.13 -2.09 1.85
N GLN A 66 -8.05 -2.85 1.61
CA GLN A 66 -7.78 -4.08 2.35
C GLN A 66 -7.45 -3.83 3.82
N LEU A 67 -6.77 -2.72 4.14
CA LEU A 67 -6.47 -2.34 5.51
C LEU A 67 -7.74 -1.90 6.24
N GLU A 68 -8.60 -1.12 5.57
CA GLU A 68 -9.89 -0.70 6.12
C GLU A 68 -10.76 -1.91 6.46
N GLN A 69 -10.88 -2.88 5.54
CA GLN A 69 -11.61 -4.13 5.79
C GLN A 69 -11.05 -4.93 6.97
N LYS A 70 -9.72 -4.99 7.12
CA LYS A 70 -9.07 -5.68 8.25
C LYS A 70 -9.33 -4.97 9.57
N ILE A 71 -9.33 -3.64 9.58
CA ILE A 71 -9.65 -2.83 10.76
C ILE A 71 -11.12 -3.06 11.16
N ASP A 72 -12.05 -3.04 10.20
CA ASP A 72 -13.46 -3.33 10.45
C ASP A 72 -13.69 -4.73 11.02
N TYR A 73 -13.01 -5.72 10.45
CA TYR A 73 -13.07 -7.09 10.95
C TYR A 73 -12.55 -7.17 12.39
N LEU A 74 -11.40 -6.56 12.67
CA LEU A 74 -10.80 -6.56 14.00
C LEU A 74 -11.69 -5.83 15.02
N ALA A 75 -12.33 -4.73 14.63
CA ALA A 75 -13.27 -4.01 15.48
C ALA A 75 -14.49 -4.90 15.85
N LYS A 76 -15.07 -5.61 14.88
CA LYS A 76 -16.17 -6.55 15.12
C LYS A 76 -15.77 -7.71 16.00
N ASP A 77 -14.59 -8.27 15.78
CA ASP A 77 -14.04 -9.38 16.58
C ASP A 77 -13.82 -8.93 18.04
N PHE A 78 -13.28 -7.72 18.22
CA PHE A 78 -13.09 -7.15 19.55
C PHE A 78 -14.41 -6.88 20.28
N SER A 79 -15.43 -6.33 19.62
CA SER A 79 -16.77 -6.17 20.21
C SER A 79 -17.38 -7.52 20.61
N SER A 80 -17.22 -8.54 19.77
CA SER A 80 -17.71 -9.89 20.06
C SER A 80 -16.97 -10.51 21.24
N PHE A 81 -15.66 -10.28 21.34
CA PHE A 81 -14.85 -10.68 22.48
C PHE A 81 -15.31 -10.00 23.78
N GLN A 82 -15.56 -8.69 23.76
CA GLN A 82 -16.07 -7.95 24.92
C GLN A 82 -17.40 -8.54 25.43
N LEU A 83 -18.36 -8.78 24.52
CA LEU A 83 -19.64 -9.40 24.88
C LEU A 83 -19.47 -10.81 25.48
N ASN A 84 -18.58 -11.62 24.90
CA ASN A 84 -18.29 -12.96 25.43
C ASN A 84 -17.68 -12.91 26.83
N VAL A 85 -16.79 -11.93 27.10
CA VAL A 85 -16.19 -11.73 28.42
C VAL A 85 -17.26 -11.29 29.42
N GLU A 86 -18.07 -10.30 29.08
CA GLU A 86 -19.17 -9.80 29.93
C GLU A 86 -20.16 -10.92 30.28
N GLN A 87 -20.56 -11.72 29.28
CA GLN A 87 -21.45 -12.85 29.49
C GLN A 87 -20.87 -13.91 30.43
N LYS A 88 -19.56 -14.18 30.35
CA LYS A 88 -18.88 -15.12 31.26
C LYS A 88 -18.85 -14.60 32.69
N PHE A 89 -18.68 -13.30 32.90
CA PHE A 89 -18.76 -12.71 34.24
C PHE A 89 -20.15 -12.87 34.84
N ILE A 90 -21.21 -12.58 34.06
CA ILE A 90 -22.60 -12.76 34.50
C ILE A 90 -22.89 -14.23 34.85
N ASP A 91 -22.42 -15.18 34.02
CA ASP A 91 -22.57 -16.62 34.31
C ASP A 91 -21.86 -17.01 35.62
N ILE A 92 -20.63 -16.54 35.84
CA ILE A 92 -19.89 -16.77 37.08
C ILE A 92 -20.62 -16.18 38.29
N GLU A 93 -21.11 -14.94 38.19
CA GLU A 93 -21.86 -14.27 39.25
C GLU A 93 -23.13 -15.05 39.62
N SER A 94 -23.88 -15.50 38.61
CA SER A 94 -25.08 -16.31 38.82
C SER A 94 -24.78 -17.63 39.53
N LYS A 95 -23.72 -18.34 39.11
CA LYS A 95 -23.27 -19.60 39.72
C LYS A 95 -22.83 -19.41 41.16
N LEU A 96 -22.12 -18.33 41.48
CA LEU A 96 -21.71 -18.00 42.84
C LEU A 96 -22.92 -17.69 43.72
N THR A 97 -23.86 -16.90 43.21
CA THR A 97 -25.11 -16.55 43.92
C THR A 97 -25.93 -17.80 44.26
N ILE A 98 -26.10 -18.71 43.30
CA ILE A 98 -26.80 -19.98 43.51
C ILE A 98 -26.07 -20.84 44.56
N LYS A 99 -24.74 -20.96 44.47
CA LYS A 99 -23.96 -21.74 45.44
C LYS A 99 -24.05 -21.16 46.85
N LEU A 100 -23.95 -19.85 47.00
CA LEU A 100 -24.08 -19.16 48.29
C LEU A 100 -25.49 -19.32 48.88
N GLY A 101 -26.53 -19.14 48.06
CA GLY A 101 -27.92 -19.36 48.47
C GLY A 101 -28.17 -20.80 48.93
N GLY A 102 -27.63 -21.79 48.22
CA GLY A 102 -27.71 -23.20 48.60
C GLY A 102 -27.09 -23.49 49.97
N ILE A 103 -25.89 -22.92 50.25
CA ILE A 103 -25.24 -23.08 51.56
C ILE A 103 -26.07 -22.44 52.67
N MET A 104 -26.67 -21.26 52.44
CA MET A 104 -27.54 -20.62 53.45
C MET A 104 -28.77 -21.46 53.78
N VAL A 105 -29.44 -22.02 52.78
CA VAL A 105 -30.62 -22.88 52.99
C VAL A 105 -30.25 -24.13 53.81
N VAL A 106 -29.12 -24.77 53.49
CA VAL A 106 -28.62 -25.92 54.26
C VAL A 106 -28.30 -25.52 55.71
N GLY A 107 -27.61 -24.40 55.91
CA GLY A 107 -27.27 -23.89 57.25
C GLY A 107 -28.49 -23.60 58.12
N ILE A 108 -29.50 -22.91 57.56
CA ILE A 108 -30.75 -22.60 58.26
C ILE A 108 -31.54 -23.88 58.57
N GLY A 109 -31.62 -24.81 57.61
CA GLY A 109 -32.30 -26.10 57.80
C GLY A 109 -31.68 -26.93 58.93
N PHE A 110 -30.35 -26.95 59.01
CA PHE A 110 -29.62 -27.62 60.08
C PHE A 110 -29.91 -27.00 61.46
N LEU A 111 -29.86 -25.66 61.57
CA LEU A 111 -30.16 -24.96 62.83
C LEU A 111 -31.61 -25.16 63.27
N ALA A 112 -32.58 -25.12 62.35
CA ALA A 112 -33.98 -25.34 62.66
C ALA A 112 -34.26 -26.76 63.16
N ALA A 113 -33.58 -27.77 62.61
CA ALA A 113 -33.67 -29.14 63.09
C ALA A 113 -33.13 -29.30 64.52
N LEU A 114 -32.02 -28.63 64.85
CA LEU A 114 -31.44 -28.65 66.20
C LEU A 114 -32.33 -27.97 67.25
N ILE A 115 -33.07 -26.92 66.89
CA ILE A 115 -33.98 -26.22 67.83
C ILE A 115 -35.24 -27.06 68.11
N LYS A 116 -35.65 -27.91 67.15
CA LYS A 116 -36.90 -28.69 67.23
C LYS A 116 -36.71 -30.07 67.87
N LEU A 117 -35.46 -30.47 68.14
CA LEU A 117 -35.08 -31.69 68.86
C LEU A 117 -34.93 -31.38 70.36
#